data_AF-A0A7V9AST7-F1
#
_entry.id   AF-A0A7V9AST7-F1
#
_cell.length_a   1.000
_cell.length_b   1.000
_cell.length_c   1.000
_cell.angle_alpha   90.00
_cell.angle_beta   90.00
_cell.angle_gamma   90.00
#
_symmetry.space_group_name_H-M   'P 1'
#
loop_
_entity.id
_entity.type
_entity.pdbx_description
1 polymer ?
#
loop_
_entity_poly.entity_id
_entity_poly.type
_entity_poly.pdbx_seq_one_letter_code
_entity_poly.pdbx_strand_id
1 'polypeptide(L)'
;MHNRALCDALRDLGREVGMLVKRELESGADLPFEVLEAGGGERGGPVLYRYRPLTAAFVAERWAIARELDPYRRAVRLLGAHAAGPYLRHRGLPGSDPDVALRDLMERLFDEATSFDLPDERFRRLHAEIDATLADAAVEATVVAPLHGVRIASARVDLGDGLFLVRRSAAGSPPAAIEGAVRAPERTAAVDDGDADEPESDPLDVFCLLEREVRPGARLPVDAARTRFRRALTALR
;
A
#
# COMPACT_ATOMS: atom_id res chain seq x y z
N MET A 1 -1.10 12.65 -3.22
CA MET A 1 0.08 12.22 -2.44
C MET A 1 -0.38 11.23 -1.38
N HIS A 2 -0.03 9.95 -1.52
CA HIS A 2 -0.66 8.85 -0.77
C HIS A 2 -0.22 8.78 0.71
N ASN A 3 0.98 9.30 1.07
CA ASN A 3 1.40 9.44 2.47
C ASN A 3 2.45 10.56 2.69
N ARG A 4 2.00 11.78 3.02
CA ARG A 4 2.88 12.93 3.30
C ARG A 4 3.78 12.70 4.52
N ALA A 5 3.28 12.04 5.56
CA ALA A 5 4.05 11.80 6.78
C ALA A 5 5.24 10.86 6.55
N LEU A 6 5.07 9.84 5.69
CA LEU A 6 6.16 8.96 5.26
C LEU A 6 7.18 9.73 4.41
N CYS A 7 6.72 10.54 3.45
CA CYS A 7 7.59 11.40 2.64
C CYS A 7 8.51 12.26 3.51
N ASP A 8 7.94 12.96 4.49
CA ASP A 8 8.69 13.84 5.38
C ASP A 8 9.68 13.04 6.24
N ALA A 9 9.28 11.89 6.77
CA ALA A 9 10.17 11.04 7.57
C ALA A 9 11.35 10.48 6.76
N LEU A 10 11.11 10.05 5.51
CA LEU A 10 12.18 9.57 4.61
C LEU A 10 13.12 10.72 4.21
N ARG A 11 12.57 11.92 4.01
CA ARG A 11 13.35 13.13 3.69
C ARG A 11 14.26 13.49 4.86
N ASP A 12 13.73 13.49 6.07
CA ASP A 12 14.51 13.81 7.27
C ASP A 12 15.61 12.76 7.52
N LEU A 13 15.29 11.47 7.38
CA LEU A 13 16.30 10.41 7.48
C LEU A 13 17.38 10.55 6.42
N GLY A 14 16.99 10.74 5.15
CA GLY A 14 17.96 10.89 4.05
C GLY A 14 18.89 12.09 4.26
N ARG A 15 18.37 13.19 4.80
CA ARG A 15 19.20 14.36 5.16
C ARG A 15 20.21 14.03 6.26
N GLU A 16 19.77 13.41 7.36
CA GLU A 16 20.66 13.06 8.48
C GLU A 16 21.71 12.00 8.08
N VAL A 17 21.33 11.01 7.26
CA VAL A 17 22.28 10.04 6.69
C VAL A 17 23.32 10.75 5.82
N GLY A 18 22.89 11.67 4.96
CA GLY A 18 23.81 12.48 4.17
C GLY A 18 24.81 13.27 5.04
N MET A 19 24.33 13.90 6.11
CA MET A 19 25.19 14.61 7.07
C MET A 19 26.13 13.69 7.85
N LEU A 20 25.68 12.49 8.22
CA LEU A 20 26.52 11.47 8.88
C LEU A 20 27.67 11.07 7.94
N VAL A 21 27.33 10.69 6.72
CA VAL A 21 28.30 10.18 5.73
C VAL A 21 29.31 11.26 5.33
N LYS A 22 28.85 12.51 5.21
CA LYS A 22 29.73 13.67 4.97
C LYS A 22 30.72 13.89 6.12
N ARG A 23 30.26 13.81 7.38
CA ARG A 23 31.13 13.94 8.56
C ARG A 23 32.18 12.84 8.63
N GLU A 24 31.81 11.61 8.30
CA GLU A 24 32.75 10.48 8.21
C GLU A 24 33.82 10.72 7.13
N LEU A 25 33.43 11.28 5.98
CA LEU A 25 34.38 11.62 4.93
C LEU A 25 35.35 12.74 5.36
N GLU A 26 34.82 13.77 6.03
CA GLU A 26 35.60 14.90 6.56
C GLU A 26 36.54 14.48 7.71
N SER A 27 36.20 13.41 8.45
CA SER A 27 37.07 12.83 9.48
C SER A 27 38.15 11.89 8.92
N GLY A 28 38.18 11.68 7.60
CA GLY A 28 39.22 10.92 6.90
C GLY A 28 38.84 9.50 6.52
N ALA A 29 37.56 9.14 6.53
CA ALA A 29 37.13 7.85 6.00
C ALA A 29 37.31 7.78 4.46
N ASP A 30 37.93 6.69 3.99
CA ASP A 30 38.15 6.47 2.56
C ASP A 30 36.87 5.99 1.86
N LEU A 31 36.50 6.66 0.76
CA LEU A 31 35.40 6.25 -0.10
C LEU A 31 35.90 5.19 -1.10
N PRO A 32 35.42 3.92 -1.02
CA PRO A 32 35.80 2.91 -1.98
C PRO A 32 35.35 3.31 -3.40
N PHE A 33 36.14 2.90 -4.39
CA PHE A 33 35.85 3.11 -5.80
C PHE A 33 36.26 1.90 -6.62
N GLU A 34 35.68 1.78 -7.80
CA GLU A 34 36.10 0.82 -8.82
C GLU A 34 36.54 1.56 -10.09
N VAL A 35 37.36 0.89 -10.89
CA VAL A 35 37.83 1.40 -12.18
C VAL A 35 37.13 0.64 -13.28
N LEU A 36 36.35 1.36 -14.08
CA LEU A 36 35.63 0.83 -15.22
C LEU A 36 36.37 1.16 -16.50
N GLU A 37 36.53 0.18 -17.37
CA GLU A 37 37.01 0.40 -18.73
C GLU A 37 35.84 0.87 -19.61
N ALA A 38 36.00 2.05 -20.20
CA ALA A 38 35.05 2.66 -21.11
C ALA A 38 35.67 2.77 -22.51
N GLY A 39 35.08 2.10 -23.48
CA GLY A 39 35.61 2.04 -24.85
C GLY A 39 36.60 0.89 -25.05
N GLY A 40 37.03 0.69 -26.29
CA GLY A 40 37.77 -0.51 -26.74
C GLY A 40 36.93 -1.51 -27.54
N GLY A 41 35.78 -1.11 -28.09
CA GLY A 41 35.01 -1.94 -29.03
C GLY A 41 35.78 -2.24 -30.33
N GLU A 42 35.26 -3.20 -31.11
CA GLU A 42 35.82 -3.90 -32.31
C GLU A 42 36.68 -3.12 -33.33
N ARG A 43 36.74 -1.78 -33.27
CA ARG A 43 37.51 -0.91 -34.17
C ARG A 43 38.84 -0.40 -33.61
N GLY A 44 39.32 -0.93 -32.48
CA GLY A 44 40.68 -0.66 -31.98
C GLY A 44 40.91 0.78 -31.48
N GLY A 45 39.87 1.42 -30.94
CA GLY A 45 40.00 2.74 -30.31
C GLY A 45 40.72 2.68 -28.94
N PRO A 46 41.22 3.81 -28.42
CA PRO A 46 41.88 3.86 -27.12
C PRO A 46 40.93 3.47 -25.98
N VAL A 47 41.43 2.70 -25.02
CA VAL A 47 40.72 2.34 -23.78
C VAL A 47 40.76 3.54 -22.84
N LEU A 48 39.59 4.01 -22.38
CA LEU A 48 39.50 5.03 -21.34
C LEU A 48 39.14 4.35 -20.02
N TYR A 49 39.59 4.93 -18.92
CA TYR A 49 39.26 4.46 -17.58
C TYR A 49 38.37 5.48 -16.88
N ARG A 50 37.28 5.01 -16.28
CA ARG A 50 36.35 5.80 -15.47
C ARG A 50 36.36 5.29 -14.05
N TYR A 51 36.60 6.18 -13.10
CA TYR A 51 36.41 5.89 -11.68
C TYR A 51 34.92 5.97 -11.34
N ARG A 52 34.40 4.92 -10.71
CA ARG A 52 33.05 4.91 -10.15
C ARG A 52 33.14 4.83 -8.61
N PRO A 53 32.64 5.84 -7.88
CA PRO A 53 32.61 5.78 -6.42
C PRO A 53 31.54 4.80 -5.95
N LEU A 54 31.87 3.97 -4.96
CA LEU A 54 30.98 2.97 -4.37
C LEU A 54 30.24 3.56 -3.17
N THR A 55 29.50 4.65 -3.41
CA THR A 55 28.79 5.40 -2.36
C THR A 55 27.69 4.57 -1.69
N ALA A 56 27.01 3.69 -2.42
CA ALA A 56 26.03 2.77 -1.84
C ALA A 56 26.68 1.84 -0.78
N ALA A 57 27.83 1.24 -1.11
CA ALA A 57 28.58 0.39 -0.18
C ALA A 57 29.07 1.19 1.05
N PHE A 58 29.55 2.42 0.82
CA PHE A 58 29.97 3.32 1.88
C PHE A 58 28.83 3.65 2.86
N VAL A 59 27.62 3.89 2.35
CA VAL A 59 26.41 4.09 3.17
C VAL A 59 26.03 2.80 3.90
N ALA A 60 26.10 1.64 3.23
CA ALA A 60 25.76 0.34 3.82
C ALA A 60 26.63 0.01 5.04
N GLU A 61 27.94 0.26 4.97
CA GLU A 61 28.87 0.07 6.10
C GLU A 61 28.52 0.93 7.32
N ARG A 62 27.99 2.13 7.09
CA ARG A 62 27.61 3.09 8.13
C ARG A 62 26.17 2.92 8.59
N TRP A 63 25.47 1.90 8.09
CA TRP A 63 24.06 1.68 8.42
C TRP A 63 23.83 1.45 9.92
N ALA A 64 24.74 0.75 10.58
CA ALA A 64 24.65 0.52 12.03
C ALA A 64 24.61 1.84 12.82
N ILE A 65 25.37 2.85 12.40
CA ILE A 65 25.39 4.18 13.01
C ILE A 65 24.13 4.97 12.60
N ALA A 66 23.70 4.85 11.34
CA ALA A 66 22.49 5.51 10.85
C ALA A 66 21.22 5.10 11.61
N ARG A 67 21.18 3.88 12.17
CA ARG A 67 20.06 3.39 12.99
C ARG A 67 19.88 4.15 14.30
N GLU A 68 20.95 4.77 14.80
CA GLU A 68 20.91 5.53 16.05
C GLU A 68 20.45 6.99 15.82
N LEU A 69 20.25 7.41 14.57
CA LEU A 69 19.77 8.75 14.24
C LEU A 69 18.32 8.96 14.69
N ASP A 70 18.00 10.15 15.20
CA ASP A 70 16.65 10.52 15.64
C ASP A 70 15.52 10.22 14.64
N PRO A 71 15.62 10.55 13.33
CA PRO A 71 14.54 10.27 12.38
C PRO A 71 14.34 8.78 12.09
N TYR A 72 15.30 7.91 12.41
CA TYR A 72 15.28 6.50 12.04
C TYR A 72 14.03 5.79 12.58
N ARG A 73 13.72 5.94 13.88
CA ARG A 73 12.56 5.25 14.49
C ARG A 73 11.24 5.65 13.83
N ARG A 74 11.10 6.92 13.47
CA ARG A 74 9.90 7.44 12.79
C ARG A 74 9.80 6.86 11.38
N ALA A 75 10.90 6.82 10.63
CA ALA A 75 10.95 6.26 9.29
C ALA A 75 10.63 4.76 9.29
N VAL A 76 11.23 3.98 10.19
CA VAL A 76 10.97 2.52 10.32
C VAL A 76 9.49 2.25 10.57
N ARG A 77 8.91 2.96 11.54
CA ARG A 77 7.49 2.77 11.92
C ARG A 77 6.56 3.08 10.76
N LEU A 78 6.77 4.21 10.07
CA LEU A 78 5.91 4.63 8.96
C LEU A 78 6.11 3.73 7.74
N LEU A 79 7.34 3.36 7.42
CA LEU A 79 7.61 2.46 6.30
C LEU A 79 7.04 1.07 6.58
N GLY A 80 7.23 0.52 7.78
CA GLY A 80 6.69 -0.78 8.18
C GLY A 80 5.17 -0.84 8.18
N ALA A 81 4.50 0.24 8.57
CA ALA A 81 3.04 0.32 8.57
C ALA A 81 2.42 0.41 7.17
N HIS A 82 3.20 0.83 6.16
CA HIS A 82 2.63 1.27 4.89
C HIS A 82 3.26 0.62 3.67
N ALA A 83 4.58 0.51 3.59
CA ALA A 83 5.28 0.28 2.33
C ALA A 83 6.41 -0.76 2.35
N ALA A 84 6.92 -1.19 3.51
CA ALA A 84 8.12 -2.04 3.58
C ALA A 84 7.98 -3.35 2.79
N GLY A 85 6.91 -4.13 3.02
CA GLY A 85 6.65 -5.38 2.30
C GLY A 85 6.40 -5.20 0.80
N PRO A 86 5.45 -4.34 0.37
CA PRO A 86 5.23 -4.04 -1.03
C PRO A 86 6.51 -3.57 -1.75
N TYR A 87 7.27 -2.66 -1.13
CA TYR A 87 8.53 -2.16 -1.66
C TYR A 87 9.54 -3.28 -1.88
N LEU A 88 9.85 -4.08 -0.85
CA LEU A 88 10.83 -5.17 -0.98
C LEU A 88 10.42 -6.18 -2.06
N ARG A 89 9.13 -6.54 -2.15
CA ARG A 89 8.63 -7.41 -3.22
C ARG A 89 8.82 -6.80 -4.61
N HIS A 90 8.52 -5.52 -4.79
CA HIS A 90 8.74 -4.81 -6.05
C HIS A 90 10.24 -4.79 -6.42
N ARG A 91 11.12 -4.71 -5.43
CA ARG A 91 12.58 -4.80 -5.58
C ARG A 91 13.10 -6.22 -5.83
N GLY A 92 12.25 -7.24 -5.77
CA GLY A 92 12.67 -8.65 -5.82
C GLY A 92 13.45 -9.10 -4.57
N LEU A 93 13.37 -8.33 -3.48
CA LEU A 93 14.01 -8.62 -2.21
C LEU A 93 13.05 -9.39 -1.30
N PRO A 94 13.54 -10.41 -0.56
CA PRO A 94 12.69 -11.18 0.33
C PRO A 94 12.30 -10.41 1.60
N GLY A 95 11.14 -10.74 2.15
CA GLY A 95 10.70 -10.29 3.46
C GLY A 95 9.87 -9.01 3.46
N SER A 96 9.66 -8.49 4.66
CA SER A 96 8.88 -7.27 4.91
C SER A 96 9.51 -6.42 6.01
N ASP A 97 10.82 -6.59 6.23
CA ASP A 97 11.55 -5.90 7.28
C ASP A 97 11.74 -4.42 6.90
N PRO A 98 11.17 -3.47 7.67
CA PRO A 98 11.32 -2.05 7.40
C PRO A 98 12.77 -1.56 7.52
N ASP A 99 13.63 -2.18 8.32
CA ASP A 99 15.04 -1.82 8.41
C ASP A 99 15.78 -2.15 7.10
N VAL A 100 15.57 -3.36 6.58
CA VAL A 100 16.12 -3.79 5.29
C VAL A 100 15.64 -2.89 4.15
N ALA A 101 14.34 -2.55 4.16
CA ALA A 101 13.76 -1.64 3.17
C ALA A 101 14.35 -0.22 3.25
N LEU A 102 14.53 0.32 4.47
CA LEU A 102 15.17 1.62 4.65
C LEU A 102 16.62 1.62 4.20
N ARG A 103 17.37 0.56 4.49
CA ARG A 103 18.75 0.43 4.04
C ARG A 103 18.84 0.46 2.52
N ASP A 104 18.05 -0.36 1.82
CA ASP A 104 17.98 -0.36 0.34
C ASP A 104 17.60 1.03 -0.20
N LEU A 105 16.61 1.69 0.42
CA LEU A 105 16.23 3.06 0.03
C LEU A 105 17.39 4.05 0.17
N MET A 106 18.14 4.01 1.27
CA MET A 106 19.24 4.95 1.52
C MET A 106 20.46 4.65 0.65
N GLU A 107 20.80 3.38 0.44
CA GLU A 107 21.84 2.97 -0.51
C GLU A 107 21.52 3.51 -1.92
N ARG A 108 20.30 3.31 -2.40
CA ARG A 108 19.83 3.79 -3.71
C ARG A 108 19.77 5.31 -3.82
N LEU A 109 19.39 5.98 -2.74
CA LEU A 109 19.32 7.44 -2.70
C LEU A 109 20.69 8.07 -2.97
N PHE A 110 21.74 7.47 -2.42
CA PHE A 110 23.12 7.93 -2.51
C PHE A 110 23.96 7.18 -3.54
N ASP A 111 23.41 6.22 -4.28
CA ASP A 111 24.14 5.43 -5.27
C ASP A 111 24.74 6.30 -6.38
N GLU A 112 26.04 6.19 -6.63
CA GLU A 112 26.82 7.08 -7.51
C GLU A 112 26.56 8.58 -7.27
N ALA A 113 26.30 8.99 -6.02
CA ALA A 113 26.10 10.40 -5.69
C ALA A 113 27.42 11.17 -5.71
N THR A 114 27.42 12.35 -6.34
CA THR A 114 28.58 13.25 -6.38
C THR A 114 28.69 14.14 -5.14
N SER A 115 27.59 14.26 -4.38
CA SER A 115 27.57 14.89 -3.06
C SER A 115 26.61 14.13 -2.14
N PHE A 116 26.85 14.23 -0.83
CA PHE A 116 25.98 13.64 0.20
C PHE A 116 24.90 14.61 0.68
N ASP A 117 24.71 15.75 0.01
CA ASP A 117 23.52 16.56 0.22
C ASP A 117 22.30 15.83 -0.35
N LEU A 118 21.15 15.93 0.32
CA LEU A 118 19.94 15.23 -0.12
C LEU A 118 19.54 15.68 -1.54
N PRO A 119 19.63 14.82 -2.57
CA PRO A 119 19.36 15.22 -3.93
C PRO A 119 17.85 15.20 -4.19
N ASP A 120 17.22 16.37 -4.25
CA ASP A 120 15.76 16.52 -4.37
C ASP A 120 15.15 15.74 -5.54
N GLU A 121 15.82 15.70 -6.69
CA GLU A 121 15.33 14.97 -7.87
C GLU A 121 15.41 13.45 -7.69
N ARG A 122 16.49 12.94 -7.09
CA ARG A 122 16.64 11.50 -6.82
C ARG A 122 15.66 11.06 -5.75
N PHE A 123 15.51 11.86 -4.69
CA PHE A 123 14.52 11.62 -3.64
C PHE A 123 13.10 11.60 -4.21
N ARG A 124 12.74 12.57 -5.07
CA ARG A 124 11.42 12.61 -5.73
C ARG A 124 11.17 11.37 -6.59
N ARG A 125 12.16 10.92 -7.36
CA ARG A 125 12.05 9.68 -8.15
C ARG A 125 11.86 8.44 -7.28
N LEU A 126 12.68 8.28 -6.24
CA LEU A 126 12.58 7.16 -5.30
C LEU A 126 11.21 7.15 -4.58
N HIS A 127 10.73 8.32 -4.17
CA HIS A 127 9.42 8.46 -3.55
C HIS A 127 8.28 8.12 -4.51
N ALA A 128 8.36 8.54 -5.77
CA ALA A 128 7.36 8.22 -6.78
C ALA A 128 7.26 6.71 -7.03
N GLU A 129 8.38 5.99 -6.99
CA GLU A 129 8.41 4.52 -7.08
C GLU A 129 7.71 3.87 -5.88
N ILE A 130 7.95 4.35 -4.66
CA ILE A 130 7.24 3.86 -3.47
C ILE A 130 5.73 4.10 -3.60
N ASP A 131 5.33 5.31 -4.00
CA ASP A 131 3.92 5.64 -4.22
C ASP A 131 3.28 4.73 -5.29
N ALA A 132 3.99 4.45 -6.39
CA ALA A 132 3.52 3.53 -7.43
C ALA A 132 3.37 2.10 -6.91
N THR A 133 4.34 1.63 -6.11
CA THR A 133 4.31 0.29 -5.51
C THR A 133 3.13 0.14 -4.54
N LEU A 134 2.79 1.20 -3.81
CA LEU A 134 1.63 1.23 -2.93
C LEU A 134 0.30 1.21 -3.69
N ALA A 135 0.24 1.89 -4.83
CA ALA A 135 -0.93 1.89 -5.69
C ALA A 135 -1.15 0.51 -6.32
N ASP A 136 -0.09 -0.10 -6.86
CA ASP A 136 -0.15 -1.43 -7.49
C ASP A 136 -0.47 -2.55 -6.50
N ALA A 137 -0.09 -2.37 -5.23
CA ALA A 137 -0.45 -3.31 -4.18
C ALA A 137 -1.90 -3.18 -3.70
N ALA A 138 -2.66 -2.13 -4.03
CA ALA A 138 -4.03 -1.99 -3.52
C ALA A 138 -4.97 -3.08 -4.08
N VAL A 139 -5.80 -3.66 -3.21
CA VAL A 139 -6.82 -4.65 -3.55
C VAL A 139 -8.19 -4.01 -3.36
N GLU A 140 -9.10 -4.22 -4.29
CA GLU A 140 -10.49 -3.82 -4.14
C GLU A 140 -11.20 -4.75 -3.13
N ALA A 141 -11.74 -4.17 -2.06
CA ALA A 141 -12.53 -4.86 -1.06
C ALA A 141 -13.97 -4.35 -1.07
N THR A 142 -14.89 -5.30 -1.14
CA THR A 142 -16.32 -5.04 -1.10
C THR A 142 -16.91 -5.61 0.18
N VAL A 143 -17.51 -4.77 1.01
CA VAL A 143 -18.32 -5.20 2.16
C VAL A 143 -19.78 -5.23 1.73
N VAL A 144 -20.45 -6.35 1.95
CA VAL A 144 -21.86 -6.55 1.56
C VAL A 144 -22.71 -6.79 2.80
N ALA A 145 -23.86 -6.13 2.87
CA ALA A 145 -24.88 -6.39 3.88
C ALA A 145 -26.27 -6.56 3.24
N PRO A 146 -27.03 -7.59 3.61
CA PRO A 146 -28.42 -7.72 3.20
C PRO A 146 -29.28 -6.62 3.82
N LEU A 147 -30.22 -6.07 3.04
CA LEU A 147 -31.24 -5.15 3.52
C LEU A 147 -32.63 -5.81 3.41
N HIS A 148 -33.37 -5.79 4.52
CA HIS A 148 -34.73 -6.31 4.59
C HIS A 148 -35.75 -5.19 4.44
N GLY A 149 -36.84 -5.45 3.71
CA GLY A 149 -37.96 -4.51 3.57
C GLY A 149 -37.68 -3.28 2.70
N VAL A 150 -36.56 -3.26 1.97
CA VAL A 150 -36.22 -2.18 1.02
C VAL A 150 -36.45 -2.67 -0.40
N ARG A 151 -37.18 -1.88 -1.21
CA ARG A 151 -37.35 -2.13 -2.64
C ARG A 151 -36.74 -0.98 -3.43
N ILE A 152 -35.92 -1.33 -4.42
CA ILE A 152 -35.38 -0.37 -5.38
C ILE A 152 -35.94 -0.66 -6.77
N ALA A 153 -36.36 0.37 -7.48
CA ALA A 153 -36.87 0.24 -8.85
C ALA A 153 -35.73 -0.09 -9.83
N SER A 154 -34.55 0.52 -9.61
CA SER A 154 -33.35 0.34 -10.42
C SER A 154 -32.54 -0.87 -9.98
N ALA A 155 -31.77 -1.45 -10.90
CA ALA A 155 -30.87 -2.58 -10.61
C ALA A 155 -29.73 -2.20 -9.64
N ARG A 156 -29.24 -0.97 -9.73
CA ARG A 156 -28.21 -0.38 -8.84
C ARG A 156 -28.52 1.09 -8.60
N VAL A 157 -28.32 1.55 -7.36
CA VAL A 157 -28.42 2.94 -6.94
C VAL A 157 -27.11 3.33 -6.27
N ASP A 158 -26.47 4.38 -6.76
CA ASP A 158 -25.26 4.95 -6.16
C ASP A 158 -25.66 5.97 -5.09
N LEU A 159 -25.17 5.77 -3.87
CA LEU A 159 -25.39 6.65 -2.72
C LEU A 159 -24.16 7.55 -2.44
N GLY A 160 -23.13 7.48 -3.28
CA GLY A 160 -21.89 8.24 -3.17
C GLY A 160 -20.83 7.56 -2.30
N ASP A 161 -19.57 8.01 -2.44
CA ASP A 161 -18.42 7.46 -1.73
C ASP A 161 -18.34 5.92 -1.78
N GLY A 162 -18.56 5.30 -2.95
CA GLY A 162 -18.49 3.85 -3.12
C GLY A 162 -19.54 3.05 -2.33
N LEU A 163 -20.64 3.69 -1.92
CA LEU A 163 -21.78 3.05 -1.27
C LEU A 163 -22.89 2.82 -2.31
N PHE A 164 -23.39 1.60 -2.40
CA PHE A 164 -24.39 1.24 -3.41
C PHE A 164 -25.53 0.41 -2.81
N LEU A 165 -26.72 0.55 -3.37
CA LEU A 165 -27.81 -0.40 -3.23
C LEU A 165 -27.91 -1.19 -4.53
N VAL A 166 -27.88 -2.52 -4.44
CA VAL A 166 -27.91 -3.39 -5.63
C VAL A 166 -28.98 -4.46 -5.43
N ARG A 167 -29.82 -4.69 -6.44
CA ARG A 167 -30.77 -5.81 -6.42
C ARG A 167 -30.00 -7.11 -6.42
N ARG A 168 -30.43 -8.09 -5.63
CA ARG A 168 -29.77 -9.41 -5.55
C ARG A 168 -29.58 -10.06 -6.92
N SER A 169 -30.54 -9.91 -7.82
CA SER A 169 -30.46 -10.43 -9.19
C SER A 169 -29.44 -9.73 -10.08
N ALA A 170 -29.03 -8.50 -9.73
CA ALA A 170 -28.06 -7.69 -10.45
C ALA A 170 -26.69 -7.63 -9.75
N ALA A 171 -26.62 -8.03 -8.48
CA ALA A 171 -25.36 -8.37 -7.84
C ALA A 171 -24.88 -9.64 -8.53
N GLY A 172 -23.81 -9.55 -9.34
CA GLY A 172 -23.13 -10.72 -9.88
C GLY A 172 -22.86 -11.75 -8.77
N SER A 173 -22.65 -13.02 -9.14
CA SER A 173 -22.57 -14.14 -8.19
C SER A 173 -21.73 -13.76 -6.96
N PRO A 174 -22.36 -13.58 -5.78
CA PRO A 174 -21.61 -13.22 -4.60
C PRO A 174 -20.65 -14.37 -4.29
N PRO A 175 -19.41 -14.10 -3.82
CA PRO A 175 -18.53 -15.17 -3.38
C PRO A 175 -19.28 -16.03 -2.35
N ALA A 176 -19.17 -17.36 -2.46
CA ALA A 176 -19.94 -18.36 -1.70
C ALA A 176 -20.02 -18.12 -0.17
N ALA A 177 -19.12 -17.29 0.38
CA ALA A 177 -19.16 -16.80 1.76
C ALA A 177 -20.43 -16.01 2.13
N ILE A 178 -21.11 -15.35 1.17
CA ILE A 178 -22.34 -14.58 1.43
C ILE A 178 -23.58 -15.49 1.41
N GLU A 179 -23.53 -16.58 0.63
CA GLU A 179 -24.64 -17.55 0.56
C GLU A 179 -24.90 -18.22 1.91
N GLY A 180 -23.87 -18.46 2.73
CA GLY A 180 -24.01 -19.02 4.07
C GLY A 180 -24.66 -18.08 5.10
N ALA A 181 -24.44 -16.76 4.99
CA ALA A 181 -25.03 -15.77 5.89
C ALA A 181 -26.49 -15.42 5.51
N VAL A 182 -26.83 -15.55 4.23
CA VAL A 182 -28.19 -15.41 3.68
C VAL A 182 -29.07 -16.62 4.05
N ARG A 183 -28.48 -17.75 4.44
CA ARG A 183 -29.15 -19.04 4.70
C ARG A 183 -29.26 -19.41 6.18
N ALA A 184 -29.39 -18.43 7.07
CA ALA A 184 -29.77 -18.69 8.46
C ALA A 184 -31.26 -18.37 8.68
N PRO A 185 -32.17 -19.35 8.60
CA PRO A 185 -33.48 -19.23 9.22
C PRO A 185 -33.44 -19.93 10.58
N GLU A 186 -33.30 -19.20 11.68
CA GLU A 186 -33.93 -19.66 12.93
C GLU A 186 -35.34 -19.09 12.97
N ARG A 187 -36.17 -19.54 12.02
CA ARG A 187 -37.62 -19.47 12.15
C ARG A 187 -37.99 -20.74 12.91
N THR A 188 -38.17 -20.63 14.22
CA THR A 188 -38.86 -21.65 15.03
C THR A 188 -40.17 -21.98 14.32
N ALA A 189 -40.27 -23.20 13.81
CA ALA A 189 -41.48 -23.71 13.20
C ALA A 189 -42.56 -23.81 14.28
N ALA A 190 -43.47 -22.84 14.31
CA ALA A 190 -44.80 -23.04 14.82
C ALA A 190 -45.67 -23.36 13.61
N VAL A 191 -46.26 -24.55 13.64
CA VAL A 191 -47.28 -25.04 12.71
C VAL A 191 -48.48 -24.10 12.78
N ASP A 192 -48.94 -23.59 11.64
CA ASP A 192 -50.37 -23.31 11.44
C ASP A 192 -50.73 -23.42 9.95
N ASP A 193 -51.84 -24.09 9.70
CA ASP A 193 -52.38 -24.44 8.40
C ASP A 193 -53.04 -23.24 7.71
N GLY A 194 -52.94 -23.14 6.37
CA GLY A 194 -53.91 -22.37 5.58
C GLY A 194 -53.37 -21.64 4.36
N ASP A 195 -53.83 -22.11 3.20
CA ASP A 195 -53.97 -21.47 1.89
C ASP A 195 -52.76 -20.88 1.15
N ALA A 196 -52.67 -21.31 -0.12
CA ALA A 196 -51.73 -20.82 -1.11
C ALA A 196 -52.23 -19.52 -1.73
N ASP A 197 -51.42 -18.46 -1.68
CA ASP A 197 -51.40 -17.41 -2.70
C ASP A 197 -50.08 -16.62 -2.71
N GLU A 198 -49.57 -16.42 -3.94
CA GLU A 198 -48.41 -15.64 -4.39
C GLU A 198 -46.98 -16.13 -4.07
N PRO A 199 -46.02 -16.03 -5.03
CA PRO A 199 -44.62 -16.26 -4.74
C PRO A 199 -44.12 -15.12 -3.83
N GLU A 200 -44.15 -15.39 -2.53
CA GLU A 200 -43.56 -14.58 -1.46
C GLU A 200 -42.15 -14.16 -1.90
N SER A 201 -42.01 -12.90 -2.34
CA SER A 201 -40.72 -12.35 -2.76
C SER A 201 -39.74 -12.54 -1.62
N ASP A 202 -38.62 -13.22 -1.91
CA ASP A 202 -37.56 -13.51 -0.96
C ASP A 202 -37.25 -12.24 -0.15
N PRO A 203 -37.31 -12.25 1.20
CA PRO A 203 -37.15 -11.06 2.05
C PRO A 203 -35.76 -10.40 1.97
N LEU A 204 -34.92 -10.83 1.03
CA LEU A 204 -33.52 -10.51 0.78
C LEU A 204 -33.29 -10.06 -0.67
N ASP A 205 -34.08 -9.10 -1.15
CA ASP A 205 -34.04 -8.62 -2.54
C ASP A 205 -32.97 -7.56 -2.82
N VAL A 206 -32.42 -6.90 -1.79
CA VAL A 206 -31.48 -5.78 -1.94
C VAL A 206 -30.26 -5.94 -1.04
N PHE A 207 -29.08 -5.73 -1.61
CA PHE A 207 -27.81 -5.62 -0.88
C PHE A 207 -27.35 -4.17 -0.79
N CYS A 208 -26.74 -3.83 0.34
CA CYS A 208 -25.95 -2.63 0.51
C CYS A 208 -24.47 -2.99 0.39
N LEU A 209 -23.76 -2.36 -0.56
CA LEU A 209 -22.36 -2.62 -0.85
C LEU A 209 -21.53 -1.40 -0.50
N LEU A 210 -20.38 -1.62 0.14
CA LEU A 210 -19.32 -0.63 0.29
C LEU A 210 -18.06 -1.13 -0.42
N GLU A 211 -17.73 -0.52 -1.55
CA GLU A 211 -16.52 -0.79 -2.34
C GLU A 211 -15.38 0.13 -1.88
N ARG A 212 -14.21 -0.43 -1.57
CA ARG A 212 -13.03 0.30 -1.10
C ARG A 212 -11.76 -0.34 -1.57
N GLU A 213 -10.83 0.47 -2.06
CA GLU A 213 -9.44 0.06 -2.16
C GLU A 213 -8.86 -0.11 -0.75
N VAL A 214 -8.32 -1.29 -0.48
CA VAL A 214 -7.65 -1.64 0.77
C VAL A 214 -6.28 -2.24 0.48
N ARG A 215 -5.37 -2.16 1.44
CA ARG A 215 -4.07 -2.81 1.29
C ARG A 215 -4.21 -4.33 1.44
N PRO A 216 -3.34 -5.13 0.80
CA PRO A 216 -3.26 -6.57 1.04
C PRO A 216 -2.96 -6.81 2.51
N GLY A 217 -3.77 -7.64 3.18
CA GLY A 217 -3.62 -7.94 4.60
C GLY A 217 -4.11 -6.86 5.57
N ALA A 218 -4.62 -5.72 5.08
CA ALA A 218 -5.34 -4.78 5.93
C ALA A 218 -6.66 -5.40 6.40
N ARG A 219 -7.11 -5.03 7.60
CA ARG A 219 -8.46 -5.38 8.05
C ARG A 219 -9.48 -4.80 7.09
N LEU A 220 -10.45 -5.62 6.69
CA LEU A 220 -11.59 -5.18 5.90
C LEU A 220 -12.30 -4.01 6.62
N PRO A 221 -12.88 -3.04 5.88
CA PRO A 221 -13.41 -1.80 6.43
C PRO A 221 -14.81 -2.00 7.07
N VAL A 222 -14.95 -3.02 7.92
CA VAL A 222 -16.23 -3.46 8.49
C VAL A 222 -16.85 -2.38 9.40
N ASP A 223 -16.05 -1.69 10.22
CA ASP A 223 -16.56 -0.65 11.11
C ASP A 223 -17.06 0.59 10.36
N ALA A 224 -16.34 0.97 9.30
CA ALA A 224 -16.74 2.04 8.40
C ALA A 224 -18.02 1.65 7.64
N ALA A 225 -18.09 0.42 7.13
CA ALA A 225 -19.28 -0.14 6.50
C ALA A 225 -20.47 -0.11 7.45
N ARG A 226 -20.33 -0.59 8.69
CA ARG A 226 -21.41 -0.60 9.69
C ARG A 226 -21.96 0.80 9.96
N THR A 227 -21.09 1.80 10.08
CA THR A 227 -21.50 3.20 10.31
C THR A 227 -22.24 3.76 9.10
N ARG A 228 -21.72 3.52 7.89
CA ARG A 228 -22.30 3.98 6.62
C ARG A 228 -23.65 3.32 6.33
N PHE A 229 -23.75 2.01 6.51
CA PHE A 229 -24.99 1.25 6.32
C PHE A 229 -26.07 1.70 7.29
N ARG A 230 -25.73 1.96 8.56
CA ARG A 230 -26.68 2.53 9.53
C ARG A 230 -27.20 3.89 9.06
N ARG A 231 -26.31 4.78 8.59
CA ARG A 231 -26.71 6.10 8.08
C ARG A 231 -27.62 5.97 6.87
N ALA A 232 -27.32 5.07 5.93
CA ALA A 232 -28.16 4.80 4.78
C ALA A 232 -29.54 4.29 5.21
N LEU A 233 -29.60 3.33 6.15
CA LEU A 233 -30.86 2.83 6.70
C LEU A 233 -31.69 3.91 7.40
N THR A 234 -31.04 4.81 8.15
CA THR A 234 -31.76 5.94 8.78
C THR A 234 -32.24 6.98 7.79
N ALA A 235 -31.57 7.13 6.64
CA ALA A 235 -31.97 8.07 5.59
C ALA A 235 -33.09 7.51 4.69
N LEU A 236 -33.31 6.19 4.71
CA LEU A 236 -34.37 5.49 3.98
C LEU A 236 -35.67 5.33 4.77
N ARG A 237 -35.68 5.66 6.07
CA ARG A 237 -36.88 5.74 6.92
C ARG A 237 -37.54 7.09 6.79
#